data_AF-A0A1I1UMI3-F1
#
_entry.id   AF-A0A1I1UMI3-F1
#
_cell.length_a   1.000
_cell.length_b   1.000
_cell.length_c   1.000
_cell.angle_alpha   90.00
_cell.angle_beta   90.00
_cell.angle_gamma   90.00
#
_symmetry.space_group_name_H-M   'P 1'
#
loop_
_entity.id
_entity.type
_entity.pdbx_description
1 polymer ?
#
loop_
_entity_poly.entity_id
_entity_poly.type
_entity_poly.pdbx_seq_one_letter_code
_entity_poly.pdbx_strand_id
1 'polypeptide(L)'
;MSETIKGIKLIDIVATTAYPIVSAYEYEFLKGEEVVRKFLKNATIYFILQRPLMFFDNLVADDGELTFDIVDGVNQPLHCKVGLSALGLPKDEEGLLKAQYYREPASKEPPFRDVAAFQIFKNDETFVAWETPQKILYEVIGNGLPVSIEGDVAPFLEYRVHYIGQAFSQRVWQRHTGHEKLQKILTLEEPLSTLTTRPALEISILMLSITGMGDNPIFPYSGFPELDGVEPIVHEFDFEDDNESFEKFYNPQLLPGAHELTNEVEAKLINLFKPEYNGTLFKEYPNIKSGTRSKGYSDSHVTIEKLPAILATDHFREAPIIFGQAPRKLGTQG
;
A
#
# COMPACT_ATOMS: atom_id res chain seq x y z
N MET A 1 28.54 45.17 -1.22
CA MET A 1 28.83 43.75 -1.04
C MET A 1 27.47 43.10 -0.93
N SER A 2 27.08 42.28 -1.90
CA SER A 2 25.83 41.51 -1.79
C SER A 2 25.96 40.60 -0.57
N GLU A 3 24.91 40.55 0.26
CA GLU A 3 24.88 39.66 1.40
C GLU A 3 24.47 38.28 0.89
N THR A 4 25.45 37.37 0.76
CA THR A 4 25.18 35.99 0.38
C THR A 4 24.43 35.28 1.49
N ILE A 5 23.28 34.71 1.15
CA ILE A 5 22.39 33.96 2.04
C ILE A 5 22.54 32.47 1.74
N LYS A 6 22.44 31.67 2.81
CA LYS A 6 22.46 30.22 2.74
C LYS A 6 21.05 29.67 2.91
N GLY A 7 20.71 28.66 2.14
CA GLY A 7 19.48 27.89 2.29
C GLY A 7 19.70 26.41 2.07
N ILE A 8 18.75 25.60 2.53
CA ILE A 8 18.68 24.16 2.22
C ILE A 8 17.28 23.87 1.65
N LYS A 9 17.15 22.79 0.88
CA LYS A 9 15.86 22.31 0.38
C LYS A 9 15.52 20.96 1.00
N LEU A 10 14.32 20.81 1.53
CA LEU A 10 13.76 19.51 1.92
C LEU A 10 12.61 19.15 0.98
N ILE A 11 12.27 17.87 0.88
CA ILE A 11 11.13 17.43 0.09
C ILE A 11 10.24 16.48 0.88
N ASP A 12 8.93 16.77 0.89
CA ASP A 12 7.92 15.82 1.31
C ASP A 12 7.43 15.03 0.09
N ILE A 13 7.28 13.72 0.23
CA ILE A 13 6.75 12.82 -0.80
C ILE A 13 5.54 12.11 -0.21
N VAL A 14 4.41 12.19 -0.89
CA VAL A 14 3.17 11.50 -0.51
C VAL A 14 2.95 10.32 -1.44
N ALA A 15 2.92 9.13 -0.87
CA ALA A 15 2.50 7.91 -1.52
C ALA A 15 1.14 7.46 -0.97
N THR A 16 0.33 6.77 -1.77
CA THR A 16 -0.92 6.17 -1.31
C THR A 16 -1.12 4.78 -1.88
N THR A 17 -1.83 3.94 -1.13
CA THR A 17 -2.27 2.63 -1.61
C THR A 17 -3.20 2.79 -2.82
N ALA A 18 -2.77 2.28 -3.97
CA ALA A 18 -3.48 2.47 -5.23
C ALA A 18 -4.76 1.63 -5.34
N TYR A 19 -4.76 0.48 -4.67
CA TYR A 19 -5.83 -0.51 -4.68
C TYR A 19 -5.70 -1.38 -3.42
N PRO A 20 -6.77 -2.01 -2.92
CA PRO A 20 -6.67 -2.99 -1.84
C PRO A 20 -5.54 -4.01 -2.06
N ILE A 21 -4.91 -4.43 -0.96
CA ILE A 21 -3.95 -5.54 -1.00
C ILE A 21 -4.70 -6.76 -1.51
N VAL A 22 -4.11 -7.50 -2.46
CA VAL A 22 -4.74 -8.69 -3.06
C VAL A 22 -3.74 -9.83 -3.07
N SER A 23 -4.20 -11.06 -2.85
CA SER A 23 -3.38 -12.25 -3.04
C SER A 23 -2.86 -12.34 -4.48
N ALA A 24 -1.77 -13.07 -4.69
CA ALA A 24 -1.23 -13.32 -6.02
C ALA A 24 -2.25 -14.06 -6.90
N TYR A 25 -3.06 -14.93 -6.29
CA TYR A 25 -4.21 -15.55 -6.95
C TYR A 25 -5.25 -14.51 -7.39
N GLU A 26 -5.63 -13.60 -6.50
CA GLU A 26 -6.60 -12.53 -6.81
C GLU A 26 -6.11 -11.60 -7.92
N TYR A 27 -4.84 -11.25 -7.83
CA TYR A 27 -4.19 -10.42 -8.82
C TYR A 27 -4.26 -11.02 -10.24
N GLU A 28 -4.15 -12.34 -10.39
CA GLU A 28 -4.13 -12.99 -11.71
C GLU A 28 -5.39 -12.69 -12.55
N PHE A 29 -6.56 -12.61 -11.91
CA PHE A 29 -7.80 -12.25 -12.61
C PHE A 29 -8.04 -10.74 -12.63
N LEU A 30 -7.80 -10.04 -11.51
CA LEU A 30 -8.08 -8.60 -11.40
C LEU A 30 -7.25 -7.75 -12.36
N LYS A 31 -6.06 -8.22 -12.73
CA LYS A 31 -5.19 -7.53 -13.68
C LYS A 31 -5.81 -7.44 -15.09
N GLY A 32 -6.85 -8.24 -15.38
CA GLY A 32 -7.64 -8.18 -16.61
C GLY A 32 -8.68 -7.05 -16.63
N GLU A 33 -9.16 -6.65 -15.46
CA GLU A 33 -10.30 -5.74 -15.29
C GLU A 33 -9.93 -4.28 -15.59
N GLU A 34 -10.72 -3.62 -16.42
CA GLU A 34 -10.44 -2.23 -16.86
C GLU A 34 -10.42 -1.25 -15.68
N VAL A 35 -11.38 -1.41 -14.76
CA VAL A 35 -11.48 -0.56 -13.56
C VAL A 35 -10.25 -0.71 -12.68
N VAL A 36 -9.79 -1.95 -12.44
CA VAL A 36 -8.58 -2.21 -11.66
C VAL A 36 -7.35 -1.65 -12.36
N ARG A 37 -7.21 -1.87 -13.68
CA ARG A 37 -6.10 -1.29 -14.47
C ARG A 37 -6.03 0.22 -14.34
N LYS A 38 -7.18 0.90 -14.28
CA LYS A 38 -7.23 2.36 -14.10
C LYS A 38 -6.67 2.79 -12.76
N PHE A 39 -7.01 2.07 -11.67
CA PHE A 39 -6.45 2.33 -10.33
C PHE A 39 -4.94 2.07 -10.28
N LEU A 40 -4.48 0.98 -10.89
CA LEU A 40 -3.08 0.57 -10.86
C LEU A 40 -2.17 1.32 -11.83
N LYS A 41 -2.73 2.07 -12.78
CA LYS A 41 -1.96 2.74 -13.86
C LYS A 41 -0.85 3.65 -13.35
N ASN A 42 -1.07 4.28 -12.20
CA ASN A 42 -0.15 5.26 -11.62
C ASN A 42 0.71 4.68 -10.49
N ALA A 43 0.56 3.39 -10.17
CA ALA A 43 1.37 2.75 -9.16
C ALA A 43 2.82 2.63 -9.65
N THR A 44 3.75 3.16 -8.87
CA THR A 44 5.19 3.17 -9.18
C THR A 44 6.02 2.35 -8.22
N ILE A 45 5.45 1.89 -7.11
CA ILE A 45 6.07 1.02 -6.12
C ILE A 45 5.15 -0.17 -5.86
N TYR A 46 5.72 -1.36 -5.70
CA TYR A 46 4.99 -2.55 -5.26
C TYR A 46 5.74 -3.29 -4.16
N PHE A 47 4.97 -3.99 -3.34
CA PHE A 47 5.45 -4.89 -2.31
C PHE A 47 4.97 -6.30 -2.65
N ILE A 48 5.80 -7.30 -2.35
CA ILE A 48 5.38 -8.68 -2.22
C ILE A 48 5.35 -8.99 -0.73
N LEU A 49 4.16 -9.37 -0.28
CA LEU A 49 3.80 -9.55 1.12
C LEU A 49 3.35 -10.99 1.36
N GLN A 50 3.26 -11.40 2.62
CA GLN A 50 2.62 -12.65 2.99
C GLN A 50 1.79 -12.47 4.27
N ARG A 51 0.62 -13.11 4.31
CA ARG A 51 -0.23 -13.25 5.49
C ARG A 51 -0.99 -14.59 5.46
N PRO A 52 -1.52 -15.07 6.59
CA PRO A 52 -2.40 -16.25 6.59
C PRO A 52 -3.59 -16.09 5.65
N LEU A 53 -4.03 -17.20 5.05
CA LEU A 53 -5.20 -17.24 4.16
C LEU A 53 -6.44 -16.80 4.93
N MET A 54 -7.16 -15.80 4.42
CA MET A 54 -8.44 -15.36 5.00
C MET A 54 -9.60 -15.86 4.15
N PHE A 55 -10.71 -16.18 4.80
CA PHE A 55 -11.98 -16.53 4.16
C PHE A 55 -13.14 -16.08 5.05
N PHE A 56 -14.33 -16.05 4.46
CA PHE A 56 -15.58 -15.89 5.21
C PHE A 56 -16.07 -17.25 5.68
N ASP A 57 -16.39 -17.34 6.96
CA ASP A 57 -17.13 -18.46 7.53
C ASP A 57 -18.50 -18.01 8.01
N ASN A 58 -19.41 -18.95 8.21
CA ASN A 58 -20.77 -18.73 8.70
C ASN A 58 -21.53 -17.60 7.96
N LEU A 59 -21.36 -17.47 6.64
CA LEU A 59 -21.97 -16.43 5.83
C LEU A 59 -23.47 -16.68 5.64
N VAL A 60 -24.28 -15.74 6.13
CA VAL A 60 -25.74 -15.74 6.05
C VAL A 60 -26.21 -14.39 5.50
N ALA A 61 -27.16 -14.45 4.56
CA ALA A 61 -27.92 -13.29 4.10
C ALA A 61 -29.33 -13.38 4.67
N ASP A 62 -29.75 -12.37 5.42
CA ASP A 62 -31.09 -12.29 6.01
C ASP A 62 -31.50 -10.83 6.17
N ASP A 63 -32.78 -10.53 5.91
CA ASP A 63 -33.42 -9.21 6.08
C ASP A 63 -32.59 -8.00 5.59
N GLY A 64 -32.00 -8.09 4.40
CA GLY A 64 -31.20 -7.01 3.82
C GLY A 64 -29.80 -6.83 4.42
N GLU A 65 -29.36 -7.77 5.25
CA GLU A 65 -28.07 -7.78 5.93
C GLU A 65 -27.26 -9.04 5.60
N LEU A 66 -25.94 -8.92 5.68
CA LEU A 66 -25.00 -10.03 5.66
C LEU A 66 -24.36 -10.15 7.03
N THR A 67 -24.35 -11.37 7.57
CA THR A 67 -23.58 -11.75 8.75
C THR A 67 -22.58 -12.82 8.35
N PHE A 68 -21.35 -12.72 8.84
CA PHE A 68 -20.27 -13.64 8.53
C PHE A 68 -19.14 -13.48 9.54
N ASP A 69 -18.25 -14.47 9.58
CA ASP A 69 -16.99 -14.41 10.30
C ASP A 69 -15.84 -14.24 9.32
N ILE A 70 -14.86 -13.39 9.64
CA ILE A 70 -13.55 -13.41 8.96
C ILE A 70 -12.62 -14.32 9.75
N VAL A 71 -12.11 -15.34 9.08
CA VAL A 71 -11.27 -16.40 9.68
C VAL A 71 -9.99 -16.56 8.89
N ASP A 72 -8.88 -16.86 9.60
CA ASP A 72 -7.58 -17.15 8.99
C ASP A 72 -6.94 -18.48 9.42
N GLY A 73 -7.63 -19.23 10.30
CA GLY A 73 -7.18 -20.50 10.86
C GLY A 73 -6.10 -20.40 11.94
N VAL A 74 -5.70 -19.19 12.33
CA VAL A 74 -4.64 -18.93 13.32
C VAL A 74 -5.18 -18.10 14.49
N ASN A 75 -5.91 -17.04 14.18
CA ASN A 75 -6.40 -16.05 15.14
C ASN A 75 -7.88 -16.28 15.48
N GLN A 76 -8.35 -15.59 16.52
CA GLN A 76 -9.78 -15.60 16.87
C GLN A 76 -10.59 -14.93 15.73
N PRO A 77 -11.73 -15.53 15.31
CA PRO A 77 -12.57 -14.97 14.26
C PRO A 77 -13.03 -13.54 14.54
N LEU A 78 -13.21 -12.76 13.48
CA LEU A 78 -13.91 -11.48 13.55
C LEU A 78 -15.37 -11.70 13.18
N HIS A 79 -16.30 -11.40 14.09
CA HIS A 79 -17.73 -11.47 13.79
C HIS A 79 -18.17 -10.18 13.12
N CYS A 80 -18.74 -10.29 11.93
CA CYS A 80 -19.02 -9.15 11.07
C CYS A 80 -20.50 -9.07 10.68
N LYS A 81 -20.98 -7.82 10.55
CA LYS A 81 -22.32 -7.52 10.06
C LYS A 81 -22.33 -6.28 9.17
N VAL A 82 -22.94 -6.38 7.99
CA VAL A 82 -23.04 -5.28 7.03
C VAL A 82 -24.41 -5.27 6.34
N GLY A 83 -25.01 -4.09 6.17
CA GLY A 83 -26.22 -3.95 5.37
C GLY A 83 -25.91 -3.98 3.88
N LEU A 84 -26.71 -4.68 3.08
CA LEU A 84 -26.53 -4.76 1.62
C LEU A 84 -26.54 -3.38 0.95
N SER A 85 -27.23 -2.39 1.54
CA SER A 85 -27.20 -1.01 1.05
C SER A 85 -25.87 -0.30 1.20
N ALA A 86 -25.08 -0.67 2.21
CA ALA A 86 -23.71 -0.17 2.33
C ALA A 86 -22.80 -0.73 1.22
N LEU A 87 -23.15 -1.91 0.70
CA LEU A 87 -22.46 -2.55 -0.43
C LEU A 87 -23.04 -2.15 -1.79
N GLY A 88 -23.96 -1.17 -1.82
CA GLY A 88 -24.50 -0.59 -3.06
C GLY A 88 -25.83 -1.15 -3.53
N LEU A 89 -26.44 -2.12 -2.84
CA LEU A 89 -27.76 -2.62 -3.18
C LEU A 89 -28.86 -1.68 -2.64
N PRO A 90 -29.75 -1.11 -3.46
CA PRO A 90 -30.84 -0.26 -2.96
C PRO A 90 -31.70 -0.97 -1.90
N LYS A 91 -32.15 -0.25 -0.87
CA LYS A 91 -32.85 -0.82 0.29
C LYS A 91 -34.13 -1.60 -0.05
N ASP A 92 -34.80 -1.22 -1.13
CA ASP A 92 -36.07 -1.80 -1.55
C ASP A 92 -35.89 -2.83 -2.68
N GLU A 93 -34.66 -3.28 -2.94
CA GLU A 93 -34.32 -4.21 -4.02
C GLU A 93 -33.78 -5.52 -3.44
N GLU A 94 -34.33 -6.64 -3.91
CA GLU A 94 -33.78 -7.96 -3.62
C GLU A 94 -32.49 -8.19 -4.42
N GLY A 95 -31.54 -8.88 -3.79
CA GLY A 95 -30.24 -9.19 -4.39
C GLY A 95 -29.97 -10.69 -4.37
N LEU A 96 -29.20 -11.14 -5.35
CA LEU A 96 -28.68 -12.50 -5.45
C LEU A 96 -27.25 -12.54 -4.88
N LEU A 97 -27.03 -13.39 -3.88
CA LEU A 97 -25.71 -13.68 -3.33
C LEU A 97 -25.09 -14.89 -4.04
N LYS A 98 -23.90 -14.72 -4.62
CA LYS A 98 -23.10 -15.83 -5.16
C LYS A 98 -21.82 -15.97 -4.35
N ALA A 99 -21.68 -17.08 -3.63
CA ALA A 99 -20.46 -17.42 -2.90
C ALA A 99 -19.43 -18.07 -3.84
N GLN A 100 -18.16 -17.73 -3.64
CA GLN A 100 -17.00 -18.31 -4.32
C GLN A 100 -16.13 -19.01 -3.26
N TYR A 101 -15.52 -20.14 -3.61
CA TYR A 101 -14.80 -20.99 -2.66
C TYR A 101 -13.38 -21.25 -3.13
N TYR A 102 -12.43 -21.39 -2.19
CA TYR A 102 -11.06 -21.82 -2.53
C TYR A 102 -10.96 -23.32 -2.79
N ARG A 103 -11.93 -24.10 -2.29
CA ARG A 103 -11.89 -25.56 -2.24
C ARG A 103 -13.26 -26.16 -2.56
N GLU A 104 -13.23 -27.38 -3.06
CA GLU A 104 -14.40 -28.25 -3.23
C GLU A 104 -14.35 -29.37 -2.16
N PRO A 105 -15.50 -29.87 -1.69
CA PRO A 105 -16.86 -29.48 -2.07
C PRO A 105 -17.30 -28.15 -1.44
N ALA A 106 -17.88 -27.27 -2.25
CA ALA A 106 -18.49 -26.03 -1.77
C ALA A 106 -19.70 -26.29 -0.85
N SER A 107 -19.92 -25.40 0.12
CA SER A 107 -21.19 -25.39 0.86
C SER A 107 -22.35 -25.06 -0.09
N LYS A 108 -23.43 -25.83 -0.01
CA LYS A 108 -24.59 -25.69 -0.88
C LYS A 108 -25.73 -24.88 -0.26
N GLU A 109 -25.73 -24.75 1.07
CA GLU A 109 -26.81 -24.09 1.82
C GLU A 109 -26.22 -23.18 2.90
N PRO A 110 -26.91 -22.07 3.25
CA PRO A 110 -26.55 -21.23 4.38
C PRO A 110 -26.62 -21.99 5.72
N PRO A 111 -25.78 -21.67 6.70
CA PRO A 111 -24.66 -20.72 6.60
C PRO A 111 -23.56 -21.25 5.68
N PHE A 112 -23.12 -20.43 4.72
CA PHE A 112 -22.05 -20.82 3.80
C PHE A 112 -20.71 -20.78 4.55
N ARG A 113 -19.89 -21.81 4.34
CA ARG A 113 -18.61 -22.01 5.02
C ARG A 113 -17.46 -22.03 4.04
N ASP A 114 -16.26 -21.65 4.48
CA ASP A 114 -15.05 -21.65 3.65
C ASP A 114 -15.17 -20.80 2.37
N VAL A 115 -15.90 -19.69 2.45
CA VAL A 115 -16.19 -18.80 1.32
C VAL A 115 -15.00 -17.87 1.09
N ALA A 116 -14.33 -18.00 -0.05
CA ALA A 116 -13.21 -17.14 -0.46
C ALA A 116 -13.64 -15.68 -0.69
N ALA A 117 -14.78 -15.52 -1.36
CA ALA A 117 -15.33 -14.24 -1.75
C ALA A 117 -16.83 -14.39 -1.99
N PHE A 118 -17.55 -13.28 -1.99
CA PHE A 118 -18.95 -13.26 -2.43
C PHE A 118 -19.19 -12.16 -3.44
N GLN A 119 -20.20 -12.37 -4.28
CA GLN A 119 -20.70 -11.40 -5.23
C GLN A 119 -22.17 -11.10 -4.95
N ILE A 120 -22.54 -9.83 -5.09
CA ILE A 120 -23.90 -9.36 -5.01
C ILE A 120 -24.33 -8.93 -6.41
N PHE A 121 -25.48 -9.44 -6.83
CA PHE A 121 -26.15 -9.03 -8.06
C PHE A 121 -27.55 -8.53 -7.75
N LYS A 122 -28.08 -7.68 -8.60
CA LYS A 122 -29.51 -7.39 -8.65
C LYS A 122 -30.28 -8.59 -9.21
N ASN A 123 -31.61 -8.58 -9.07
CA ASN A 123 -32.47 -9.61 -9.64
C ASN A 123 -32.38 -9.74 -11.18
N ASP A 124 -31.97 -8.67 -11.87
CA ASP A 124 -31.71 -8.67 -13.31
C ASP A 124 -30.28 -9.13 -13.68
N GLU A 125 -29.57 -9.74 -12.73
CA GLU A 125 -28.17 -10.18 -12.84
C GLU A 125 -27.14 -9.06 -13.05
N THR A 126 -27.54 -7.79 -12.87
CA THR A 126 -26.57 -6.68 -12.86
C THR A 126 -25.64 -6.80 -11.66
N PHE A 127 -24.34 -6.75 -11.92
CA PHE A 127 -23.31 -6.79 -10.88
C PHE A 127 -23.36 -5.55 -9.97
N VAL A 128 -23.32 -5.78 -8.65
CA VAL A 128 -23.31 -4.73 -7.63
C VAL A 128 -21.95 -4.66 -6.92
N ALA A 129 -21.53 -5.77 -6.33
CA ALA A 129 -20.32 -5.82 -5.53
C ALA A 129 -19.63 -7.19 -5.60
N TRP A 130 -18.31 -7.19 -5.40
CA TRP A 130 -17.50 -8.37 -5.18
C TRP A 130 -16.59 -8.09 -4.00
N GLU A 131 -16.74 -8.89 -2.94
CA GLU A 131 -16.04 -8.68 -1.68
C GLU A 131 -15.25 -9.92 -1.27
N THR A 132 -14.09 -9.65 -0.71
CA THR A 132 -13.20 -10.62 -0.06
C THR A 132 -12.95 -10.13 1.37
N PRO A 133 -12.54 -10.98 2.32
CA PRO A 133 -12.33 -10.54 3.70
C PRO A 133 -11.36 -9.36 3.79
N GLN A 134 -10.28 -9.46 3.01
CA GLN A 134 -9.27 -8.43 2.82
C GLN A 134 -9.85 -7.10 2.32
N LYS A 135 -10.71 -7.15 1.30
CA LYS A 135 -11.31 -5.96 0.72
C LYS A 135 -12.27 -5.30 1.72
N ILE A 136 -13.06 -6.08 2.46
CA ILE A 136 -13.92 -5.54 3.52
C ILE A 136 -13.10 -4.81 4.58
N LEU A 137 -12.03 -5.42 5.11
CA LEU A 137 -11.17 -4.77 6.09
C LEU A 137 -10.53 -3.49 5.53
N TYR A 138 -10.09 -3.52 4.26
CA TYR A 138 -9.57 -2.34 3.58
C TYR A 138 -10.62 -1.22 3.49
N GLU A 139 -11.84 -1.53 3.05
CA GLU A 139 -12.90 -0.54 2.84
C GLU A 139 -13.39 0.05 4.18
N VAL A 140 -13.43 -0.76 5.25
CA VAL A 140 -13.78 -0.30 6.59
C VAL A 140 -12.74 0.69 7.11
N ILE A 141 -11.45 0.33 7.03
CA ILE A 141 -10.36 1.12 7.64
C ILE A 141 -9.97 2.32 6.76
N GLY A 142 -9.91 2.12 5.45
CA GLY A 142 -9.42 3.09 4.48
C GLY A 142 -10.49 4.06 3.98
N ASN A 143 -11.74 3.61 3.87
CA ASN A 143 -12.84 4.37 3.25
C ASN A 143 -14.08 4.55 4.16
N GLY A 144 -14.09 3.96 5.36
CA GLY A 144 -15.17 4.12 6.33
C GLY A 144 -16.44 3.33 5.97
N LEU A 145 -16.32 2.19 5.29
CA LEU A 145 -17.46 1.29 5.03
C LEU A 145 -18.12 0.90 6.38
N PRO A 146 -19.44 1.10 6.54
CA PRO A 146 -20.12 0.85 7.81
C PRO A 146 -20.38 -0.66 8.01
N VAL A 147 -19.36 -1.36 8.49
CA VAL A 147 -19.42 -2.77 8.92
C VAL A 147 -19.23 -2.83 10.43
N SER A 148 -20.11 -3.52 11.14
CA SER A 148 -19.89 -3.86 12.54
C SER A 148 -18.88 -5.00 12.60
N ILE A 149 -17.77 -4.82 13.31
CA ILE A 149 -16.74 -5.84 13.50
C ILE A 149 -16.51 -6.04 14.99
N GLU A 150 -16.75 -7.26 15.47
CA GLU A 150 -16.45 -7.67 16.84
C GLU A 150 -15.24 -8.61 16.84
N GLY A 151 -14.20 -8.27 17.60
CA GLY A 151 -12.94 -9.02 17.66
C GLY A 151 -11.70 -8.12 17.53
N ASP A 152 -10.51 -8.70 17.69
CA ASP A 152 -9.24 -7.98 17.48
C ASP A 152 -8.83 -8.05 16.00
N VAL A 153 -8.92 -6.91 15.31
CA VAL A 153 -8.62 -6.81 13.88
C VAL A 153 -7.12 -6.80 13.61
N ALA A 154 -6.28 -6.44 14.59
CA ALA A 154 -4.85 -6.20 14.37
C ALA A 154 -4.10 -7.38 13.72
N PRO A 155 -4.32 -8.65 14.12
CA PRO A 155 -3.65 -9.81 13.51
C PRO A 155 -3.99 -10.00 12.02
N PHE A 156 -5.21 -9.65 11.61
CA PHE A 156 -5.67 -9.78 10.22
C PHE A 156 -5.10 -8.70 9.28
N LEU A 157 -4.49 -7.66 9.86
CA LEU A 157 -3.84 -6.59 9.12
C LEU A 157 -2.31 -6.77 9.05
N GLU A 158 -1.75 -7.82 9.64
CA GLU A 158 -0.30 -8.03 9.67
C GLU A 158 0.21 -8.74 8.42
N TYR A 159 1.22 -8.14 7.78
CA TYR A 159 1.87 -8.66 6.58
C TYR A 159 3.37 -8.71 6.79
N ARG A 160 3.96 -9.87 6.50
CA ARG A 160 5.41 -9.99 6.35
C ARG A 160 5.82 -9.43 4.99
N VAL A 161 6.76 -8.48 4.96
CA VAL A 161 7.30 -7.92 3.73
C VAL A 161 8.45 -8.79 3.23
N HIS A 162 8.28 -9.36 2.05
CA HIS A 162 9.31 -10.19 1.40
C HIS A 162 10.15 -9.40 0.40
N TYR A 163 9.52 -8.47 -0.30
CA TYR A 163 10.17 -7.70 -1.37
C TYR A 163 9.51 -6.33 -1.56
N ILE A 164 10.31 -5.34 -1.93
CA ILE A 164 9.87 -4.00 -2.35
C ILE A 164 10.56 -3.67 -3.67
N GLY A 165 9.84 -3.10 -4.63
CA GLY A 165 10.47 -2.65 -5.87
C GLY A 165 9.68 -1.65 -6.67
N GLN A 166 10.34 -1.10 -7.70
CA GLN A 166 9.73 -0.17 -8.64
C GLN A 166 8.85 -0.83 -9.71
N ALA A 167 7.71 -0.21 -9.95
CA ALA A 167 6.80 -0.46 -11.05
C ALA A 167 6.98 0.59 -12.18
N PHE A 168 8.21 0.92 -12.57
CA PHE A 168 8.41 1.94 -13.61
C PHE A 168 7.80 1.54 -14.95
N SER A 169 7.19 2.56 -15.58
CA SER A 169 6.42 2.61 -16.81
C SER A 169 7.11 2.04 -18.05
N GLN A 170 7.36 0.75 -18.06
CA GLN A 170 7.15 -0.12 -19.20
C GLN A 170 6.43 -1.32 -18.65
N ARG A 171 5.11 -1.20 -18.57
CA ARG A 171 4.17 -2.30 -18.36
C ARG A 171 4.65 -3.25 -17.25
N VAL A 172 4.14 -3.13 -16.02
CA VAL A 172 4.16 -4.22 -15.02
C VAL A 172 3.88 -5.59 -15.70
N TRP A 173 3.04 -5.55 -16.74
CA TRP A 173 2.70 -6.61 -17.70
C TRP A 173 3.84 -7.31 -18.48
N GLN A 174 5.05 -6.74 -18.60
CA GLN A 174 6.10 -7.23 -19.52
C GLN A 174 7.48 -7.42 -18.87
N ARG A 175 7.68 -7.06 -17.60
CA ARG A 175 9.00 -7.20 -16.96
C ARG A 175 9.22 -8.60 -16.40
N HIS A 176 10.07 -9.36 -17.09
CA HIS A 176 10.54 -10.69 -16.68
C HIS A 176 11.16 -10.75 -15.27
N THR A 177 11.78 -9.68 -14.74
CA THR A 177 12.49 -9.72 -13.44
C THR A 177 11.59 -9.59 -12.20
N GLY A 178 10.48 -8.86 -12.29
CA GLY A 178 9.46 -8.83 -11.21
C GLY A 178 8.73 -10.17 -11.09
N HIS A 179 8.50 -10.82 -12.24
CA HIS A 179 8.03 -12.20 -12.29
C HIS A 179 9.04 -13.17 -11.68
N GLU A 180 10.35 -13.03 -11.92
CA GLU A 180 11.35 -13.90 -11.31
C GLU A 180 11.35 -13.83 -9.78
N LYS A 181 11.23 -12.64 -9.18
CA LYS A 181 11.15 -12.49 -7.72
C LYS A 181 9.85 -13.04 -7.15
N LEU A 182 8.72 -12.71 -7.76
CA LEU A 182 7.43 -13.25 -7.36
C LEU A 182 7.39 -14.78 -7.52
N GLN A 183 7.86 -15.33 -8.64
CA GLN A 183 7.96 -16.77 -8.87
C GLN A 183 8.88 -17.44 -7.87
N LYS A 184 10.04 -16.82 -7.56
CA LYS A 184 10.95 -17.33 -6.54
C LYS A 184 10.27 -17.39 -5.18
N ILE A 185 9.60 -16.31 -4.75
CA ILE A 185 8.85 -16.27 -3.49
C ILE A 185 7.73 -17.31 -3.48
N LEU A 186 6.94 -17.40 -4.54
CA LEU A 186 5.88 -18.42 -4.69
C LEU A 186 6.42 -19.86 -4.67
N THR A 187 7.71 -20.08 -4.95
CA THR A 187 8.36 -21.40 -4.96
C THR A 187 9.01 -21.74 -3.62
N LEU A 188 9.56 -20.73 -2.92
CA LEU A 188 10.37 -20.94 -1.72
C LEU A 188 9.59 -20.73 -0.42
N GLU A 189 8.57 -19.89 -0.42
CA GLU A 189 7.75 -19.66 0.77
C GLU A 189 6.72 -20.76 0.96
N GLU A 190 6.63 -21.26 2.19
CA GLU A 190 5.57 -22.18 2.59
C GLU A 190 4.33 -21.40 3.05
N PRO A 191 3.13 -21.99 2.93
CA PRO A 191 1.92 -21.44 3.54
C PRO A 191 2.07 -21.33 5.07
N LEU A 192 1.69 -20.17 5.59
CA LEU A 192 1.58 -19.86 7.01
C LEU A 192 0.40 -20.59 7.67
N SER A 193 -0.70 -20.79 6.94
CA SER A 193 -1.86 -21.54 7.43
C SER A 193 -1.83 -22.99 6.96
N THR A 194 -2.30 -23.91 7.82
CA THR A 194 -2.59 -25.29 7.43
C THR A 194 -3.82 -25.40 6.51
N LEU A 195 -4.49 -24.27 6.25
CA LEU A 195 -5.69 -24.14 5.44
C LEU A 195 -5.38 -24.02 3.94
N THR A 196 -4.12 -24.08 3.52
CA THR A 196 -3.77 -24.16 2.10
C THR A 196 -2.40 -24.79 1.91
N THR A 197 -2.22 -25.48 0.79
CA THR A 197 -0.91 -25.90 0.30
C THR A 197 -0.43 -25.00 -0.85
N ARG A 198 -1.19 -23.95 -1.18
CA ARG A 198 -0.94 -23.03 -2.29
C ARG A 198 -0.44 -21.68 -1.74
N PRO A 199 0.87 -21.40 -1.78
CA PRO A 199 1.43 -20.13 -1.33
C PRO A 199 0.79 -18.91 -2.00
N ALA A 200 0.34 -19.04 -3.25
CA ALA A 200 -0.31 -17.96 -4.01
C ALA A 200 -1.59 -17.37 -3.38
N LEU A 201 -2.20 -18.07 -2.42
CA LEU A 201 -3.37 -17.58 -1.68
C LEU A 201 -2.98 -16.69 -0.48
N GLU A 202 -1.71 -16.73 -0.07
CA GLU A 202 -1.18 -16.02 1.10
C GLU A 202 -0.14 -14.96 0.70
N ILE A 203 0.65 -15.24 -0.34
CA ILE A 203 1.46 -14.24 -1.01
C ILE A 203 0.54 -13.19 -1.59
N SER A 204 0.77 -11.93 -1.22
CA SER A 204 -0.09 -10.79 -1.51
C SER A 204 0.71 -9.66 -2.13
N ILE A 205 0.03 -8.79 -2.87
CA ILE A 205 0.62 -7.66 -3.58
C ILE A 205 -0.03 -6.38 -3.06
N LEU A 206 0.81 -5.46 -2.61
CA LEU A 206 0.44 -4.08 -2.29
C LEU A 206 1.10 -3.16 -3.32
N MET A 207 0.35 -2.18 -3.83
CA MET A 207 0.85 -1.21 -4.82
C MET A 207 0.64 0.21 -4.32
N LEU A 208 1.70 1.02 -4.42
CA LEU A 208 1.67 2.44 -4.04
C LEU A 208 1.83 3.33 -5.27
N SER A 209 1.07 4.42 -5.30
CA SER A 209 1.23 5.52 -6.23
C SER A 209 1.81 6.72 -5.51
N ILE A 210 2.80 7.39 -6.09
CA ILE A 210 3.23 8.71 -5.61
C ILE A 210 2.23 9.74 -6.13
N THR A 211 1.49 10.36 -5.21
CA THR A 211 0.37 11.26 -5.51
C THR A 211 0.68 12.72 -5.23
N GLY A 212 1.70 13.00 -4.43
CA GLY A 212 2.05 14.37 -4.08
C GLY A 212 3.52 14.54 -3.77
N MET A 213 3.98 15.78 -3.90
CA MET A 213 5.25 16.23 -3.35
C MET A 213 5.12 17.68 -2.85
N GLY A 214 5.88 18.01 -1.81
CA GLY A 214 6.02 19.36 -1.29
C GLY A 214 7.48 19.78 -1.31
N ASP A 215 7.79 20.92 -1.94
CA ASP A 215 9.11 21.54 -1.86
C ASP A 215 9.15 22.46 -0.64
N ASN A 216 10.13 22.23 0.24
CA ASN A 216 10.25 22.92 1.52
C ASN A 216 11.63 23.61 1.60
N PRO A 217 11.80 24.77 0.95
CA PRO A 217 13.01 25.57 1.09
C PRO A 217 13.09 26.17 2.50
N ILE A 218 14.24 26.05 3.15
CA ILE A 218 14.54 26.63 4.45
C ILE A 218 15.67 27.63 4.29
N PHE A 219 15.39 28.90 4.58
CA PHE A 219 16.37 29.98 4.58
C PHE A 219 15.91 31.13 5.50
N PRO A 220 16.84 31.87 6.13
CA PRO A 220 18.28 31.62 6.14
C PRO A 220 18.63 30.35 6.92
N TYR A 221 19.54 29.54 6.37
CA TYR A 221 20.02 28.33 7.03
C TYR A 221 21.20 28.65 7.95
N SER A 222 21.01 28.41 9.24
CA SER A 222 21.99 28.64 10.31
C SER A 222 22.44 27.36 11.02
N GLY A 223 22.19 26.19 10.43
CA GLY A 223 22.50 24.89 11.02
C GLY A 223 21.30 24.12 11.60
N PHE A 224 20.09 24.69 11.52
CA PHE A 224 18.84 24.05 11.96
C PHE A 224 17.88 23.85 10.76
N PRO A 225 17.17 22.72 10.66
CA PRO A 225 17.17 21.55 11.54
C PRO A 225 18.47 20.73 11.43
N GLU A 226 18.86 20.08 12.54
CA GLU A 226 19.84 18.99 12.49
C GLU A 226 19.22 17.83 11.68
N LEU A 227 19.92 17.39 10.64
CA LEU A 227 19.53 16.24 9.84
C LEU A 227 20.30 15.03 10.38
N ASP A 228 19.57 14.00 10.84
CA ASP A 228 20.15 12.84 11.51
C ASP A 228 21.18 12.11 10.63
N GLY A 229 22.47 12.35 10.89
CA GLY A 229 23.57 11.68 10.18
C GLY A 229 23.70 12.05 8.69
N VAL A 230 23.03 13.11 8.23
CA VAL A 230 23.01 13.51 6.81
C VAL A 230 23.62 14.90 6.65
N GLU A 231 24.64 15.01 5.81
CA GLU A 231 25.22 16.31 5.48
C GLU A 231 24.25 17.13 4.61
N PRO A 232 23.91 18.37 5.03
CA PRO A 232 23.00 19.24 4.30
C PRO A 232 23.63 19.72 2.98
N ILE A 233 22.81 19.81 1.93
CA ILE A 233 23.18 20.44 0.67
C ILE A 233 22.85 21.92 0.79
N VAL A 234 23.87 22.73 1.04
CA VAL A 234 23.75 24.18 1.20
C VAL A 234 23.77 24.85 -0.17
N HIS A 235 22.75 25.66 -0.43
CA HIS A 235 22.65 26.54 -1.58
C HIS A 235 22.99 27.96 -1.14
N GLU A 236 23.86 28.62 -1.89
CA GLU A 236 24.21 30.02 -1.69
C GLU A 236 23.53 30.87 -2.76
N PHE A 237 22.87 31.95 -2.35
CA PHE A 237 22.15 32.86 -3.23
C PHE A 237 22.15 34.28 -2.67
N ASP A 238 21.82 35.26 -3.51
CA ASP A 238 21.55 36.64 -3.08
C ASP A 238 20.25 37.15 -3.72
N PHE A 239 19.89 38.40 -3.38
CA PHE A 239 18.68 39.06 -3.88
C PHE A 239 19.00 40.13 -4.92
N GLU A 240 20.16 40.08 -5.58
CA GLU A 240 20.47 41.05 -6.65
C GLU A 240 19.63 40.75 -7.90
N ASP A 241 19.04 41.79 -8.50
CA ASP A 241 18.07 41.65 -9.60
C ASP A 241 18.66 40.98 -10.87
N ASP A 242 19.99 40.98 -11.03
CA ASP A 242 20.70 40.32 -12.12
C ASP A 242 21.16 38.89 -11.80
N ASN A 243 20.88 38.39 -10.59
CA ASN A 243 21.26 37.06 -10.12
C ASN A 243 20.06 36.13 -9.87
N GLU A 244 19.83 35.19 -10.79
CA GLU A 244 18.75 34.18 -10.70
C GLU A 244 18.96 33.11 -9.62
N SER A 245 20.00 33.22 -8.78
CA SER A 245 20.32 32.20 -7.76
C SER A 245 19.18 31.96 -6.76
N PHE A 246 18.51 33.04 -6.32
CA PHE A 246 17.35 32.92 -5.44
C PHE A 246 16.18 32.22 -6.14
N GLU A 247 15.89 32.58 -7.39
CA GLU A 247 14.82 31.93 -8.17
C GLU A 247 15.10 30.44 -8.38
N LYS A 248 16.34 30.06 -8.67
CA LYS A 248 16.76 28.66 -8.81
C LYS A 248 16.60 27.90 -7.49
N PHE A 249 16.97 28.53 -6.37
CA PHE A 249 16.79 27.94 -5.05
C PHE A 249 15.30 27.80 -4.67
N TYR A 250 14.49 28.83 -4.91
CA TYR A 250 13.09 28.85 -4.52
C TYR A 250 12.21 27.95 -5.39
N ASN A 251 12.53 27.82 -6.68
CA ASN A 251 11.76 26.99 -7.60
C ASN A 251 12.00 25.48 -7.36
N PRO A 252 10.95 24.65 -7.45
CA PRO A 252 11.07 23.19 -7.37
C PRO A 252 12.04 22.61 -8.40
N GLN A 253 12.95 21.77 -7.91
CA GLN A 253 13.93 21.06 -8.75
C GLN A 253 13.38 19.74 -9.27
N LEU A 254 12.26 19.29 -8.70
CA LEU A 254 11.51 18.12 -9.09
C LEU A 254 10.06 18.49 -9.37
N LEU A 255 9.48 17.79 -10.34
CA LEU A 255 8.06 17.90 -10.69
C LEU A 255 7.33 16.63 -10.22
N PRO A 256 6.01 16.71 -9.98
CA PRO A 256 5.19 15.53 -9.73
C PRO A 256 5.39 14.46 -10.82
N GLY A 257 5.58 13.21 -10.40
CA GLY A 257 5.83 12.08 -11.30
C GLY A 257 7.29 11.92 -11.76
N ALA A 258 8.22 12.74 -11.27
CA ALA A 258 9.64 12.55 -11.54
C ALA A 258 10.15 11.19 -11.04
N HIS A 259 11.01 10.55 -11.83
CA HIS A 259 11.57 9.22 -11.55
C HIS A 259 12.37 9.23 -10.23
N GLU A 260 13.01 10.35 -9.91
CA GLU A 260 13.78 10.54 -8.70
C GLU A 260 12.92 10.40 -7.43
N LEU A 261 11.64 10.77 -7.47
CA LEU A 261 10.72 10.58 -6.33
C LEU A 261 10.46 9.09 -6.09
N THR A 262 10.28 8.32 -7.15
CA THR A 262 10.04 6.88 -7.05
C THR A 262 11.30 6.14 -6.61
N ASN A 263 12.48 6.54 -7.11
CA ASN A 263 13.76 6.03 -6.61
C ASN A 263 13.94 6.30 -5.12
N GLU A 264 13.64 7.51 -4.67
CA GLU A 264 13.77 7.92 -3.29
C GLU A 264 12.88 7.08 -2.37
N VAL A 265 11.60 6.93 -2.73
CA VAL A 265 10.63 6.13 -1.96
C VAL A 265 11.05 4.66 -1.92
N GLU A 266 11.42 4.06 -3.05
CA GLU A 266 11.88 2.66 -3.09
C GLU A 266 13.11 2.45 -2.19
N ALA A 267 14.13 3.29 -2.35
CA ALA A 267 15.38 3.16 -1.62
C ALA A 267 15.19 3.34 -0.12
N LYS A 268 14.38 4.34 0.29
CA LYS A 268 14.06 4.58 1.71
C LYS A 268 13.34 3.37 2.31
N LEU A 269 12.30 2.87 1.62
CA LEU A 269 11.53 1.72 2.11
C LEU A 269 12.39 0.45 2.19
N ILE A 270 13.20 0.16 1.18
CA ILE A 270 14.12 -0.99 1.23
C ILE A 270 15.16 -0.83 2.33
N ASN A 271 15.71 0.38 2.54
CA ASN A 271 16.69 0.62 3.60
C ASN A 271 16.09 0.42 5.00
N LEU A 272 14.82 0.82 5.19
CA LEU A 272 14.08 0.63 6.45
C LEU A 272 13.72 -0.84 6.69
N PHE A 273 12.98 -1.46 5.76
CA PHE A 273 12.48 -2.83 5.92
C PHE A 273 13.56 -3.91 5.74
N LYS A 274 14.58 -3.64 4.92
CA LYS A 274 15.61 -4.62 4.51
C LYS A 274 15.03 -6.00 4.15
N PRO A 275 14.09 -6.09 3.19
CA PRO A 275 13.40 -7.34 2.89
C PRO A 275 14.37 -8.42 2.38
N GLU A 276 14.13 -9.67 2.75
CA GLU A 276 15.03 -10.80 2.47
C GLU A 276 15.31 -11.01 0.98
N TYR A 277 14.32 -10.74 0.11
CA TYR A 277 14.43 -10.99 -1.31
C TYR A 277 14.99 -9.81 -2.12
N ASN A 278 15.23 -8.65 -1.47
CA ASN A 278 15.88 -7.50 -2.10
C ASN A 278 17.40 -7.71 -2.16
N GLY A 279 17.96 -7.78 -3.38
CA GLY A 279 19.40 -7.95 -3.57
C GLY A 279 20.22 -6.69 -3.23
N THR A 280 19.62 -5.51 -3.42
CA THR A 280 20.20 -4.21 -3.06
C THR A 280 19.45 -3.68 -1.86
N LEU A 281 20.17 -3.35 -0.77
CA LEU A 281 19.60 -2.86 0.49
C LEU A 281 19.83 -1.36 0.73
N PHE A 282 20.37 -0.65 -0.27
CA PHE A 282 20.66 0.79 -0.21
C PHE A 282 21.40 1.21 1.07
N LYS A 283 22.52 0.54 1.38
CA LYS A 283 23.34 0.81 2.58
C LYS A 283 23.88 2.24 2.66
N GLU A 284 23.96 2.92 1.52
CA GLU A 284 24.45 4.31 1.38
C GLU A 284 23.31 5.35 1.43
N TYR A 285 22.06 4.94 1.67
CA TYR A 285 20.93 5.86 1.84
C TYR A 285 21.26 6.92 2.92
N PRO A 286 20.97 8.22 2.68
CA PRO A 286 20.18 8.78 1.57
C PRO A 286 20.97 9.10 0.29
N ASN A 287 22.28 8.82 0.22
CA ASN A 287 23.14 9.17 -0.92
C ASN A 287 23.02 8.17 -2.08
N ILE A 288 21.82 8.04 -2.64
CA ILE A 288 21.56 7.16 -3.79
C ILE A 288 21.74 7.90 -5.12
N LYS A 289 22.14 7.15 -6.16
CA LYS A 289 22.14 7.68 -7.53
C LYS A 289 20.72 7.96 -7.97
N SER A 290 20.49 9.14 -8.56
CA SER A 290 19.18 9.55 -9.08
C SER A 290 18.06 9.57 -8.03
N GLY A 291 18.37 9.82 -6.75
CA GLY A 291 17.39 10.17 -5.71
C GLY A 291 17.17 11.68 -5.60
N THR A 292 16.44 12.13 -4.58
CA THR A 292 16.15 13.57 -4.41
C THR A 292 17.41 14.39 -4.14
N ARG A 293 18.39 13.82 -3.42
CA ARG A 293 19.69 14.46 -3.18
C ARG A 293 20.45 14.80 -4.45
N SER A 294 20.28 14.01 -5.52
CA SER A 294 20.89 14.29 -6.84
C SER A 294 20.32 15.55 -7.51
N LYS A 295 19.22 16.11 -6.98
CA LYS A 295 18.59 17.36 -7.42
C LYS A 295 18.74 18.51 -6.42
N GLY A 296 19.61 18.35 -5.43
CA GLY A 296 19.93 19.40 -4.46
C GLY A 296 19.02 19.44 -3.23
N TYR A 297 18.17 18.43 -3.02
CA TYR A 297 17.43 18.29 -1.76
C TYR A 297 18.35 17.70 -0.69
N SER A 298 18.34 18.25 0.53
CA SER A 298 19.14 17.76 1.65
C SER A 298 18.54 16.50 2.27
N ASP A 299 17.22 16.42 2.37
CA ASP A 299 16.54 15.25 2.93
C ASP A 299 15.16 15.08 2.29
N SER A 300 14.63 13.85 2.39
CA SER A 300 13.30 13.49 1.96
C SER A 300 12.47 12.90 3.10
N HIS A 301 11.25 13.36 3.21
CA HIS A 301 10.27 12.80 4.12
C HIS A 301 9.18 12.10 3.31
N VAL A 302 8.90 10.83 3.65
CA VAL A 302 7.92 10.01 2.93
C VAL A 302 6.74 9.76 3.85
N THR A 303 5.54 10.02 3.34
CA THR A 303 4.28 9.70 3.99
C THR A 303 3.53 8.69 3.13
N ILE A 304 3.05 7.60 3.73
CA ILE A 304 2.13 6.67 3.07
C ILE A 304 0.72 6.94 3.58
N GLU A 305 -0.20 7.30 2.71
CA GLU A 305 -1.61 7.50 3.05
C GLU A 305 -2.44 6.26 2.73
N LYS A 306 -3.50 6.05 3.52
CA LYS A 306 -4.45 4.94 3.34
C LYS A 306 -3.75 3.58 3.33
N LEU A 307 -2.97 3.29 4.37
CA LEU A 307 -2.33 1.99 4.55
C LEU A 307 -3.08 1.19 5.62
N PRO A 308 -4.14 0.44 5.27
CA PRO A 308 -4.86 -0.39 6.24
C PRO A 308 -4.13 -1.73 6.45
N ALA A 309 -2.83 -1.65 6.71
CA ALA A 309 -1.97 -2.80 6.88
C ALA A 309 -0.83 -2.47 7.86
N ILE A 310 -0.47 -3.45 8.66
CA ILE A 310 0.76 -3.48 9.42
C ILE A 310 1.78 -4.19 8.55
N LEU A 311 2.80 -3.47 8.10
CA LEU A 311 3.87 -4.06 7.30
C LEU A 311 5.06 -4.36 8.22
N ALA A 312 5.58 -5.58 8.18
CA ALA A 312 6.64 -5.99 9.10
C ALA A 312 7.76 -6.78 8.42
N THR A 313 8.96 -6.59 8.97
CA THR A 313 10.17 -7.40 8.78
C THR A 313 10.84 -7.53 10.14
N ASP A 314 11.92 -8.30 10.22
CA ASP A 314 12.75 -8.37 11.44
C ASP A 314 13.43 -7.03 11.79
N HIS A 315 13.45 -6.07 10.85
CA HIS A 315 14.17 -4.81 10.98
C HIS A 315 13.26 -3.60 11.24
N PHE A 316 12.04 -3.62 10.73
CA PHE A 316 11.13 -2.48 10.79
C PHE A 316 9.67 -2.94 10.74
N ARG A 317 8.82 -2.19 11.45
CA ARG A 317 7.37 -2.39 11.51
C ARG A 317 6.67 -1.06 11.28
N GLU A 318 5.86 -1.00 10.23
CA GLU A 318 4.98 0.12 9.93
C GLU A 318 3.58 -0.15 10.45
N ALA A 319 3.03 0.79 11.22
CA ALA A 319 1.68 0.70 11.77
C ALA A 319 0.64 1.07 10.68
N PRO A 320 -0.64 0.67 10.86
CA PRO A 320 -1.66 1.04 9.89
C PRO A 320 -1.95 2.54 9.97
N ILE A 321 -2.21 3.16 8.82
CA ILE A 321 -2.53 4.58 8.70
C ILE A 321 -4.01 4.71 8.33
N ILE A 322 -4.82 5.00 9.35
CA ILE A 322 -6.28 5.06 9.32
C ILE A 322 -6.73 6.48 8.97
N PHE A 323 -7.75 6.61 8.12
CA PHE A 323 -8.33 7.91 7.77
C PHE A 323 -8.81 8.66 9.03
N GLY A 324 -8.39 9.92 9.20
CA GLY A 324 -8.72 10.74 10.37
C GLY A 324 -7.71 10.72 11.52
N GLN A 325 -6.67 9.88 11.45
CA GLN A 325 -5.47 10.04 12.26
C GLN A 325 -4.40 10.77 11.44
N ALA A 326 -3.70 11.74 12.04
CA ALA A 326 -2.60 12.42 11.37
C ALA A 326 -1.56 11.36 10.91
N PRO A 327 -1.09 11.40 9.65
CA PRO A 327 -0.12 10.43 9.16
C PRO A 327 1.11 10.44 10.07
N ARG A 328 1.53 9.26 10.55
CA ARG A 328 2.80 9.13 11.27
C ARG A 328 3.92 9.31 10.26
N LYS A 329 4.85 10.21 10.59
CA LYS A 329 6.06 10.43 9.81
C LYS A 329 6.89 9.14 9.80
N LEU A 330 7.31 8.67 8.62
CA LEU A 330 8.28 7.58 8.50
C LEU A 330 9.65 8.10 8.96
N GLY A 331 9.94 7.97 10.25
CA GLY A 331 11.23 8.29 10.86
C GLY A 331 12.06 7.04 11.12
N THR A 332 13.38 7.15 11.00
CA THR A 332 14.32 6.15 11.51
C THR A 332 14.21 6.09 13.02
N GLN A 333 13.73 4.98 13.59
CA GLN A 333 13.95 4.73 15.02
C GLN A 333 15.43 4.43 15.21
N GLY A 334 16.10 5.22 16.05
CA GLY A 334 17.52 5.12 16.36
C GLY A 334 17.90 3.90 17.18
#